data_AF-A0A6M3LWK1-F1
#
_entry.id   AF-A0A6M3LWK1-F1
#
_cell.length_a   1.000
_cell.length_b   1.000
_cell.length_c   1.000
_cell.angle_alpha   90.00
_cell.angle_beta   90.00
_cell.angle_gamma   90.00
#
_symmetry.space_group_name_H-M   'P 1'
#
loop_
_entity.id
_entity.type
_entity.pdbx_description
1 polymer ?
#
loop_
_entity_poly.entity_id
_entity_poly.type
_entity_poly.pdbx_seq_one_letter_code
_entity_poly.pdbx_strand_id
1 'polypeptide(L)' 'MTLKQAAAILGVTAATLRQAIARGALKARKVGRDWQVTSTEVRRYDTARRGNKP' A
#
# COMPACT_ATOMS: atom_id res chain seq x y z
N MET A 1 -4.80 -6.84 5.97
CA MET A 1 -3.77 -7.64 5.26
C MET A 1 -2.40 -7.03 5.48
N THR A 2 -1.32 -7.79 5.33
CA THR A 2 0.05 -7.29 5.47
C THR A 2 0.49 -6.52 4.22
N LEU A 3 1.55 -5.71 4.32
CA LEU A 3 2.13 -5.08 3.14
C LEU A 3 2.67 -6.08 2.12
N LYS A 4 3.12 -7.26 2.55
CA LYS A 4 3.56 -8.31 1.61
C LYS A 4 2.40 -8.82 0.75
N GLN A 5 1.23 -9.02 1.35
CA GLN A 5 0.02 -9.43 0.63
C GLN A 5 -0.46 -8.31 -0.31
N ALA A 6 -0.53 -7.08 0.17
CA ALA A 6 -0.91 -5.93 -0.67
C ALA A 6 0.07 -5.73 -1.84
N ALA A 7 1.37 -5.90 -1.61
CA ALA A 7 2.41 -5.83 -2.61
C ALA A 7 2.21 -6.86 -3.73
N ALA A 8 1.90 -8.11 -3.37
CA ALA A 8 1.59 -9.17 -4.33
C ALA A 8 0.35 -8.83 -5.18
N ILE A 9 -0.70 -8.29 -4.57
CA ILE A 9 -1.94 -7.89 -5.28
C ILE A 9 -1.66 -6.75 -6.26
N LEU A 10 -0.86 -5.77 -5.86
CA LEU A 10 -0.57 -4.55 -6.64
C LEU A 10 0.59 -4.71 -7.64
N GLY A 11 1.27 -5.86 -7.63
CA GLY A 11 2.46 -6.12 -8.45
C GLY A 11 3.63 -5.19 -8.11
N VAL A 12 3.85 -4.89 -6.82
CA VAL A 12 4.98 -4.05 -6.36
C VAL A 12 5.72 -4.66 -5.20
N THR A 13 6.82 -4.01 -4.80
CA THR A 13 7.56 -4.39 -3.60
C THR A 13 6.90 -3.82 -2.33
N ALA A 14 7.07 -4.53 -1.21
CA ALA A 14 6.68 -4.02 0.10
C ALA A 14 7.49 -2.76 0.50
N ALA A 15 8.68 -2.55 -0.06
CA ALA A 15 9.46 -1.34 0.14
C ALA A 15 8.77 -0.12 -0.51
N THR A 16 8.23 -0.27 -1.72
CA THR A 16 7.42 0.75 -2.40
C THR A 16 6.21 1.13 -1.56
N LEU A 17 5.50 0.16 -0.97
CA LEU A 17 4.36 0.44 -0.10
C LEU A 17 4.77 1.15 1.19
N ARG A 18 5.92 0.80 1.79
CA ARG A 18 6.46 1.56 2.94
C ARG A 18 6.78 3.00 2.59
N GLN A 19 7.37 3.25 1.42
CA GLN A 19 7.59 4.62 0.94
C GLN A 19 6.27 5.35 0.68
N ALA A 20 5.26 4.68 0.12
CA ALA A 20 3.93 5.26 -0.07
C ALA A 20 3.28 5.65 1.27
N ILE A 21 3.44 4.84 2.31
CA ILE A 21 2.98 5.15 3.68
C ILE A 21 3.75 6.36 4.23
N ALA A 22 5.08 6.37 4.09
CA ALA A 22 5.92 7.48 4.56
C ALA A 22 5.57 8.82 3.88
N ARG A 23 5.15 8.78 2.61
CA ARG A 23 4.69 9.95 1.85
C ARG A 23 3.22 10.32 2.11
N GLY A 24 2.51 9.57 2.94
CA GLY A 24 1.07 9.76 3.20
C GLY A 24 0.13 9.33 2.06
N ALA A 25 0.66 8.71 1.00
CA ALA A 25 -0.12 8.27 -0.15
C ALA A 25 -0.95 7.00 0.12
N LEU A 26 -0.50 6.15 1.04
CA LEU A 26 -1.19 4.92 1.46
C LEU A 26 -1.45 4.96 2.96
N LYS A 27 -2.71 4.81 3.38
CA LYS A 27 -3.04 4.70 4.80
C LYS A 27 -2.79 3.27 5.30
N ALA A 28 -1.95 3.11 6.31
CA ALA A 28 -1.73 1.82 6.95
C ALA A 28 -1.62 2.01 8.46
N ARG A 29 -1.94 0.97 9.22
CA ARG A 29 -1.81 0.93 10.68
C ARG A 29 -0.64 0.04 11.04
N LYS A 30 0.25 0.52 11.91
CA LYS A 30 1.32 -0.30 12.49
C LYS A 30 0.72 -1.18 13.58
N VAL A 31 0.91 -2.50 13.47
CA VAL A 31 0.46 -3.51 14.42
C VAL A 31 1.68 -4.33 14.82
N GLY A 32 2.22 -4.04 16.02
CA GLY A 32 3.50 -4.59 16.45
C GLY A 32 4.65 -4.16 15.53
N ARG A 33 5.31 -5.15 14.92
CA ARG A 33 6.43 -4.93 14.00
C ARG A 33 6.00 -4.79 12.53
N ASP A 34 4.76 -5.14 12.22
CA ASP A 34 4.24 -5.16 10.86
C ASP A 34 3.29 -3.99 10.57
N TRP A 35 3.18 -3.65 9.29
CA TRP A 35 2.18 -2.72 8.79
C TRP A 35 1.01 -3.48 8.21
N GLN A 36 -0.19 -3.12 8.65
CA GLN A 36 -1.44 -3.64 8.14
C GLN A 36 -2.19 -2.57 7.36
N VAL A 37 -2.74 -3.00 6.23
CA VAL A 37 -3.57 -2.19 5.34
C VAL A 37 -4.89 -2.91 5.11
N THR A 38 -5.96 -2.14 4.91
CA THR A 38 -7.28 -2.67 4.57
C THR A 38 -7.35 -2.91 3.06
N SER A 39 -8.16 -3.88 2.62
CA SER A 39 -8.39 -4.13 1.19
C SER A 39 -8.94 -2.91 0.47
N THR A 40 -9.83 -2.15 1.12
CA THR A 40 -10.39 -0.90 0.61
C THR A 40 -9.30 0.13 0.30
N GLU A 41 -8.34 0.32 1.22
CA GLU A 41 -7.27 1.28 1.03
C GLU A 41 -6.27 0.84 -0.04
N VAL A 42 -5.99 -0.46 -0.14
CA VAL A 42 -5.18 -1.03 -1.24
C VAL A 42 -5.83 -0.72 -2.60
N ARG A 43 -7.16 -0.91 -2.72
CA ARG A 43 -7.89 -0.63 -3.96
C ARG A 43 -7.91 0.87 -4.27
N ARG A 44 -8.15 1.72 -3.27
CA ARG A 44 -8.08 3.19 -3.41
C ARG A 44 -6.70 3.63 -3.91
N TYR A 45 -5.64 3.06 -3.34
CA TYR A 45 -4.27 3.34 -3.75
C TYR A 45 -3.98 2.88 -5.19
N ASP A 46 -4.45 1.71 -5.60
CA ASP A 46 -4.29 1.22 -6.98
C ASP A 46 -4.93 2.17 -8.00
N THR A 47 -6.18 2.59 -7.75
CA THR A 47 -6.88 3.55 -8.62
C THR A 47 -6.14 4.88 -8.71
N ALA A 48 -5.73 5.44 -7.57
CA ALA A 48 -4.96 6.69 -7.53
C ALA A 48 -3.62 6.55 -8.27
N ARG A 49 -2.95 5.40 -8.15
CA ARG A 49 -1.69 5.13 -8.83
C ARG A 49 -1.83 5.01 -10.35
N ARG A 50 -2.87 4.33 -10.83
CA ARG A 50 -3.12 4.16 -12.27
C ARG A 50 -3.53 5.47 -12.94
N GLY A 51 -4.28 6.32 -12.24
CA GLY A 51 -4.64 7.67 -12.74
C GLY A 51 -3.45 8.63 -12.85
N ASN A 52 -2.32 8.31 -12.22
CA ASN A 52 -1.09 9.10 -12.26
C ASN A 52 -0.01 8.48 -13.18
N LYS A 53 -0.41 7.58 -14.07
CA LYS A 53 0.47 7.02 -15.11
C LYS A 53 0.41 7.97 -16.32
N PRO A 54 1.53 8.61 -16.72
CA PRO A 54 1.57 9.46 -17.90
C PRO A 54 1.24 8.69 -19.18
#